data_AF-A0A3G9JTX8-F1
#
_entry.id   AF-A0A3G9JTX8-F1
#
_cell.length_a   1.000
_cell.length_b   1.000
_cell.length_c   1.000
_cell.angle_alpha   90.00
_cell.angle_beta   90.00
_cell.angle_gamma   90.00
#
_symmetry.space_group_name_H-M   'P 1'
#
loop_
_entity.id
_entity.type
_entity.pdbx_description
1 polymer ?
#
loop_
_entity_poly.entity_id
_entity_poly.type
_entity_poly.pdbx_seq_one_letter_code
_entity_poly.pdbx_strand_id
1 'polypeptide(L)'
;MVIELEEQYKKLKDEVYHTVAQFSQQYKLETPDTVIYNLAIHLSLSIAREITGSYIDTSNSQLEACKELNTYPIAQEIIKVLNEEYKIDLPESDTCYTAMYLANKSLLDLDFNCEFDIVDDEIENIMNETLDAIKDQLGYDLRENENFVKGMSLHFYPAIERLENNKQLDNNPMVKEISSYEEPLKCAHILNDIVTKHYNKSFNDNELSYITLHFGTAFYDAK
;
A
#
# COMPACT_ATOMS: atom_id res chain seq x y z
N MET A 1 1.85 -20.90 -16.13
CA MET A 1 2.41 -20.42 -14.84
C MET A 1 2.27 -18.90 -14.67
N VAL A 2 3.07 -18.03 -15.32
CA VAL A 2 2.94 -16.56 -15.12
C VAL A 2 1.60 -15.98 -15.61
N ILE A 3 1.12 -16.40 -16.78
CA ILE A 3 -0.18 -15.95 -17.34
C ILE A 3 -1.36 -16.44 -16.49
N GLU A 4 -1.29 -17.65 -15.94
CA GLU A 4 -2.34 -18.20 -15.06
C GLU A 4 -2.37 -17.47 -13.70
N LEU A 5 -1.21 -17.08 -13.17
CA LEU A 5 -1.09 -16.24 -11.97
C LEU A 5 -1.65 -14.83 -12.23
N GLU A 6 -1.37 -14.22 -13.38
CA GLU A 6 -1.94 -12.93 -13.79
C GLU A 6 -3.48 -12.98 -13.89
N GLU A 7 -4.05 -14.01 -14.53
CA GLU A 7 -5.50 -14.17 -14.65
C GLU A 7 -6.17 -14.48 -13.31
N GLN A 8 -5.54 -15.32 -12.47
CA GLN A 8 -6.03 -15.62 -11.12
C GLN A 8 -6.01 -14.37 -10.24
N TYR A 9 -4.94 -13.57 -10.31
CA TYR A 9 -4.84 -12.32 -9.56
C TYR A 9 -5.87 -11.30 -10.02
N LYS A 10 -6.10 -11.15 -11.34
CA LYS A 10 -7.11 -10.24 -11.86
C LYS A 10 -8.51 -10.61 -11.36
N LYS A 11 -8.85 -11.90 -11.40
CA LYS A 11 -10.11 -12.41 -10.89
C LYS A 11 -10.25 -12.17 -9.38
N LEU A 12 -9.22 -12.49 -8.61
CA LEU A 12 -9.17 -12.23 -7.17
C LEU A 12 -9.42 -10.75 -6.87
N LYS A 13 -8.74 -9.84 -7.57
CA LYS A 13 -8.90 -8.40 -7.39
C LYS A 13 -10.32 -7.93 -7.67
N ASP A 14 -10.95 -8.44 -8.73
CA ASP A 14 -12.33 -8.09 -9.07
C ASP A 14 -13.31 -8.61 -8.00
N GLU A 15 -13.10 -9.82 -7.47
CA GLU A 15 -13.89 -10.40 -6.36
C GLU A 15 -13.73 -9.59 -5.07
N VAL A 16 -12.50 -9.27 -4.68
CA VAL A 16 -12.19 -8.44 -3.49
C VAL A 16 -12.80 -7.04 -3.64
N TYR A 17 -12.68 -6.40 -4.81
CA TYR A 17 -13.29 -5.09 -5.08
C TYR A 17 -14.80 -5.13 -4.87
N HIS A 18 -15.49 -6.15 -5.41
CA HIS A 18 -16.93 -6.28 -5.23
C HIS A 18 -17.32 -6.48 -3.75
N THR A 19 -16.55 -7.26 -2.99
CA THR A 19 -16.77 -7.42 -1.55
C THR A 19 -16.65 -6.08 -0.83
N VAL A 20 -15.54 -5.34 -1.01
CA VAL A 20 -15.33 -4.05 -0.33
C VAL A 20 -16.40 -3.03 -0.76
N ALA A 21 -16.75 -2.97 -2.04
CA ALA A 21 -17.78 -2.06 -2.55
C ALA A 21 -19.17 -2.35 -1.96
N GLN A 22 -19.53 -3.63 -1.79
CA GLN A 22 -20.77 -4.03 -1.13
C GLN A 22 -20.83 -3.56 0.32
N PHE A 23 -19.73 -3.73 1.07
CA PHE A 23 -19.64 -3.24 2.45
C PHE A 23 -19.71 -1.71 2.51
N SER A 24 -18.99 -1.01 1.64
CA SER A 24 -19.07 0.45 1.54
C SER A 24 -20.50 0.94 1.31
N GLN A 25 -21.24 0.30 0.40
CA GLN A 25 -22.64 0.61 0.14
C GLN A 25 -23.56 0.28 1.32
N GLN A 26 -23.40 -0.89 1.94
CA GLN A 26 -24.19 -1.36 3.07
C GLN A 26 -24.07 -0.39 4.27
N TYR A 27 -22.85 0.05 4.55
CA TYR A 27 -22.53 0.95 5.66
C TYR A 27 -22.61 2.44 5.29
N LYS A 28 -22.95 2.76 4.03
CA LYS A 28 -23.08 4.13 3.50
C LYS A 28 -21.82 4.97 3.73
N LEU A 29 -20.66 4.36 3.47
CA LEU A 29 -19.39 5.05 3.58
C LEU A 29 -19.24 6.04 2.43
N GLU A 30 -18.64 7.20 2.71
CA GLU A 30 -18.32 8.22 1.71
C GLU A 30 -16.93 7.98 1.07
N THR A 31 -16.47 6.73 1.07
CA THR A 31 -15.17 6.33 0.53
C THR A 31 -15.20 6.41 -1.01
N PRO A 32 -14.31 7.19 -1.66
CA PRO A 32 -14.24 7.25 -3.12
C PRO A 32 -13.97 5.88 -3.75
N ASP A 33 -14.52 5.64 -4.94
CA ASP A 33 -14.35 4.35 -5.64
C ASP A 33 -12.88 4.05 -5.98
N THR A 34 -12.10 5.11 -6.23
CA THR A 34 -10.64 5.03 -6.42
C THR A 34 -9.91 4.49 -5.19
N VAL A 35 -10.38 4.83 -3.99
CA VAL A 35 -9.85 4.35 -2.71
C VAL A 35 -10.26 2.89 -2.48
N ILE A 36 -11.50 2.53 -2.83
CA ILE A 36 -11.98 1.13 -2.79
C ILE A 36 -11.16 0.25 -3.74
N TYR A 37 -10.88 0.73 -4.95
CA TYR A 37 -10.05 0.03 -5.93
C TYR A 37 -8.62 -0.19 -5.42
N ASN A 38 -8.01 0.84 -4.83
CA ASN A 38 -6.66 0.73 -4.25
C ASN A 38 -6.63 -0.22 -3.04
N LEU A 39 -7.67 -0.21 -2.20
CA LEU A 39 -7.81 -1.17 -1.10
C LEU A 39 -7.95 -2.60 -1.63
N ALA A 40 -8.71 -2.80 -2.71
CA ALA A 40 -8.85 -4.11 -3.33
C ALA A 40 -7.53 -4.64 -3.88
N ILE A 41 -6.69 -3.79 -4.47
CA ILE A 41 -5.33 -4.17 -4.87
C ILE A 41 -4.51 -4.62 -3.66
N HIS A 42 -4.48 -3.82 -2.59
CA HIS A 42 -3.73 -4.13 -1.37
C HIS A 42 -4.15 -5.49 -0.78
N LEU A 43 -5.45 -5.69 -0.55
CA LEU A 43 -5.99 -6.93 -0.01
C LEU A 43 -5.76 -8.13 -0.93
N SER A 44 -5.83 -7.94 -2.24
CA SER A 44 -5.54 -9.03 -3.20
C SER A 44 -4.09 -9.47 -3.14
N LEU A 45 -3.15 -8.54 -2.92
CA LEU A 45 -1.75 -8.87 -2.72
C LEU A 45 -1.54 -9.57 -1.37
N SER A 46 -2.19 -9.10 -0.30
CA SER A 46 -2.12 -9.78 1.01
C SER A 46 -2.69 -11.20 0.95
N ILE A 47 -3.84 -11.40 0.29
CA ILE A 47 -4.44 -12.71 0.05
C ILE A 47 -3.50 -13.60 -0.77
N ALA A 48 -2.97 -13.09 -1.88
CA ALA A 48 -2.05 -13.84 -2.73
C ALA A 48 -0.81 -14.29 -1.94
N ARG A 49 -0.26 -13.43 -1.09
CA ARG A 49 0.89 -13.73 -0.23
C ARG A 49 0.60 -14.84 0.78
N GLU A 50 -0.54 -14.79 1.45
CA GLU A 50 -0.94 -15.84 2.41
C GLU A 50 -1.17 -17.18 1.70
N ILE A 51 -1.77 -17.18 0.52
CA ILE A 51 -1.94 -18.40 -0.30
C ILE A 51 -0.58 -18.98 -0.73
N THR A 52 0.39 -18.13 -1.07
CA THR A 52 1.72 -18.60 -1.51
C THR A 52 2.68 -18.91 -0.35
N GLY A 53 2.28 -18.66 0.90
CA GLY A 53 3.11 -18.89 2.10
C GLY A 53 4.24 -17.86 2.28
N SER A 54 4.12 -16.68 1.67
CA SER A 54 5.09 -15.58 1.78
C SER A 54 4.71 -14.68 2.97
N TYR A 55 4.88 -15.22 4.18
CA TYR A 55 4.57 -14.52 5.43
C TYR A 55 5.54 -13.35 5.67
N ILE A 56 5.00 -12.18 6.01
CA ILE A 56 5.78 -11.01 6.43
C ILE A 56 5.19 -10.50 7.73
N ASP A 57 6.01 -10.48 8.78
CA ASP A 57 5.69 -9.81 10.06
C ASP A 57 5.30 -8.37 9.80
N THR A 58 4.17 -7.95 10.36
CA THR A 58 3.82 -6.53 10.40
C THR A 58 4.22 -5.94 11.74
N SER A 59 4.68 -4.69 11.75
CA SER A 59 5.01 -4.01 12.99
C SER A 59 3.81 -3.54 13.77
N ASN A 60 3.98 -3.61 15.09
CA ASN A 60 2.89 -3.49 16.06
C ASN A 60 2.47 -2.05 16.35
N SER A 61 3.24 -1.02 15.94
CA SER A 61 3.00 0.36 16.38
C SER A 61 1.86 1.07 15.66
N GLN A 62 1.50 0.66 14.44
CA GLN A 62 0.39 1.24 13.66
C GLN A 62 -1.00 0.71 14.06
N LEU A 63 -1.03 -0.42 14.78
CA LEU A 63 -2.25 -1.21 15.00
C LEU A 63 -3.23 -0.60 16.01
N GLU A 64 -2.74 0.14 17.01
CA GLU A 64 -3.60 0.61 18.12
C GLU A 64 -4.43 1.84 17.77
N ALA A 65 -3.89 2.81 17.03
CA ALA A 65 -4.64 4.01 16.64
C ALA A 65 -5.77 3.69 15.65
N CYS A 66 -5.62 2.63 14.84
CA CYS A 66 -6.62 2.21 13.87
C CYS A 66 -7.86 1.62 14.54
N LYS A 67 -7.74 1.04 15.75
CA LYS A 67 -8.85 0.44 16.49
C LYS A 67 -9.90 1.44 16.93
N GLU A 68 -9.51 2.71 17.07
CA GLU A 68 -10.41 3.82 17.45
C GLU A 68 -11.21 4.35 16.26
N LEU A 69 -10.93 3.90 15.03
CA LEU A 69 -11.69 4.31 13.86
C LEU A 69 -13.09 3.70 13.87
N ASN A 70 -14.10 4.52 13.56
CA ASN A 70 -15.48 4.05 13.36
C ASN A 70 -15.60 3.04 12.21
N THR A 71 -14.63 2.99 11.30
CA THR A 71 -14.53 2.02 10.20
C THR A 71 -13.84 0.71 10.60
N TYR A 72 -13.21 0.63 11.78
CA TYR A 72 -12.52 -0.59 12.22
C TYR A 72 -13.44 -1.81 12.34
N PRO A 73 -14.65 -1.72 12.94
CA PRO A 73 -15.57 -2.85 12.96
C PRO A 73 -15.98 -3.32 11.56
N ILE A 74 -16.13 -2.39 10.61
CA ILE A 74 -16.46 -2.70 9.22
C ILE A 74 -15.30 -3.42 8.55
N ALA A 75 -14.07 -2.96 8.79
CA ALA A 75 -12.86 -3.61 8.31
C ALA A 75 -12.74 -5.04 8.84
N GLN A 76 -13.06 -5.29 10.11
CA GLN A 76 -13.08 -6.63 10.69
C GLN A 76 -14.08 -7.55 9.97
N GLU A 77 -15.26 -7.05 9.61
CA GLU A 77 -16.25 -7.84 8.86
C GLU A 77 -15.75 -8.17 7.45
N ILE A 78 -15.13 -7.21 6.75
CA ILE A 78 -14.53 -7.44 5.42
C ILE A 78 -13.43 -8.49 5.51
N ILE A 79 -12.46 -8.32 6.41
CA ILE A 79 -11.34 -9.25 6.58
C ILE A 79 -11.84 -10.65 6.94
N LYS A 80 -12.86 -10.74 7.79
CA LYS A 80 -13.48 -12.04 8.14
C LYS A 80 -14.07 -12.74 6.91
N VAL A 81 -14.82 -12.02 6.07
CA VAL A 81 -15.39 -12.59 4.83
C VAL A 81 -14.28 -13.09 3.90
N LEU A 82 -13.22 -12.31 3.72
CA LEU A 82 -12.09 -12.68 2.88
C LEU A 82 -11.33 -13.90 3.44
N ASN A 83 -11.08 -13.94 4.76
CA ASN A 83 -10.45 -15.09 5.40
C ASN A 83 -11.29 -16.38 5.23
N GLU A 84 -12.61 -16.30 5.37
CA GLU A 84 -13.52 -17.44 5.16
C GLU A 84 -13.56 -17.89 3.70
N GLU A 85 -13.59 -16.96 2.75
CA GLU A 85 -13.67 -17.22 1.31
C GLU A 85 -12.39 -17.87 0.77
N TYR A 86 -11.23 -17.32 1.13
CA TYR A 86 -9.93 -17.77 0.62
C TYR A 86 -9.22 -18.78 1.52
N LYS A 87 -9.78 -19.09 2.71
CA LYS A 87 -9.22 -20.02 3.71
C LYS A 87 -7.81 -19.63 4.15
N ILE A 88 -7.64 -18.35 4.45
CA ILE A 88 -6.39 -17.73 4.92
C ILE A 88 -6.61 -17.06 6.28
N ASP A 89 -5.55 -16.53 6.85
CA ASP A 89 -5.60 -15.74 8.08
C ASP A 89 -4.81 -14.44 7.87
N LEU A 90 -5.48 -13.43 7.31
CA LEU A 90 -4.88 -12.11 7.15
C LEU A 90 -4.53 -11.51 8.52
N PRO A 91 -3.32 -10.97 8.70
CA PRO A 91 -2.89 -10.36 9.96
C PRO A 91 -3.75 -9.15 10.37
N GLU A 92 -3.69 -8.80 11.66
CA GLU A 92 -4.40 -7.64 12.23
C GLU A 92 -4.03 -6.32 11.52
N SER A 93 -2.85 -6.25 10.93
CA SER A 93 -2.42 -5.12 10.11
C SER A 93 -3.30 -4.89 8.89
N ASP A 94 -3.70 -5.94 8.16
CA ASP A 94 -4.60 -5.81 7.01
C ASP A 94 -5.99 -5.28 7.45
N THR A 95 -6.42 -5.61 8.68
CA THR A 95 -7.62 -5.03 9.28
C THR A 95 -7.45 -3.52 9.53
N CYS A 96 -6.32 -3.12 10.10
CA CYS A 96 -6.00 -1.72 10.37
C CYS A 96 -5.91 -0.90 9.07
N TYR A 97 -5.19 -1.40 8.06
CA TYR A 97 -5.11 -0.76 6.75
C TYR A 97 -6.49 -0.62 6.11
N THR A 98 -7.29 -1.68 6.14
CA THR A 98 -8.67 -1.64 5.63
C THR A 98 -9.47 -0.54 6.33
N ALA A 99 -9.38 -0.44 7.66
CA ALA A 99 -10.07 0.61 8.43
C ALA A 99 -9.64 2.02 7.99
N MET A 100 -8.34 2.25 7.82
CA MET A 100 -7.78 3.53 7.37
C MET A 100 -8.27 3.91 5.96
N TYR A 101 -8.20 2.98 5.01
CA TYR A 101 -8.68 3.17 3.65
C TYR A 101 -10.17 3.55 3.64
N LEU A 102 -10.99 2.80 4.38
CA LEU A 102 -12.42 3.07 4.49
C LEU A 102 -12.72 4.44 5.13
N ALA A 103 -11.94 4.83 6.15
CA ALA A 103 -12.06 6.14 6.79
C ALA A 103 -11.57 7.29 5.89
N ASN A 104 -11.05 6.97 4.70
CA ASN A 104 -10.35 7.89 3.83
C ASN A 104 -9.22 8.63 4.56
N LYS A 105 -8.51 7.98 5.49
CA LYS A 105 -7.39 8.54 6.24
C LYS A 105 -6.04 8.00 5.76
N SER A 106 -5.03 8.85 5.80
CA SER A 106 -3.61 8.52 5.73
C SER A 106 -3.02 8.35 7.14
N LEU A 107 -1.77 7.89 7.25
CA LEU A 107 -1.06 7.95 8.53
C LEU A 107 -0.94 9.40 9.04
N LEU A 108 -0.95 10.42 8.17
CA LEU A 108 -0.88 11.83 8.55
C LEU A 108 -2.21 12.36 9.15
N ASP A 109 -3.35 11.74 8.84
CA ASP A 109 -4.69 12.14 9.31
C ASP A 109 -5.11 11.50 10.64
N LEU A 110 -4.37 10.48 11.05
CA LEU A 110 -4.42 9.96 12.40
C LEU A 110 -3.45 10.83 13.20
N ASP A 111 -3.97 11.58 14.16
CA ASP A 111 -3.20 12.41 15.08
C ASP A 111 -2.35 11.48 15.97
N PHE A 112 -1.32 10.89 15.38
CA PHE A 112 -0.42 9.95 16.01
C PHE A 112 0.44 10.73 17.00
N ASN A 113 -0.10 10.95 18.19
CA ASN A 113 0.70 11.01 19.41
C ASN A 113 1.21 9.59 19.76
N CYS A 114 1.89 8.97 18.79
CA CYS A 114 2.72 7.83 19.06
C CYS A 114 4.00 8.36 19.72
N GLU A 115 4.34 7.86 20.91
CA GLU A 115 5.68 7.97 21.47
C GLU A 115 6.69 7.27 20.55
N PHE A 116 7.00 7.89 19.42
CA PHE A 116 8.01 7.51 18.46
C PHE A 116 8.66 8.81 17.96
N ASP A 117 9.31 9.54 18.87
CA ASP A 117 10.16 10.71 18.55
C ASP A 117 11.38 10.38 17.66
N ILE A 118 11.43 9.18 17.07
CA ILE A 118 12.55 8.65 16.27
C ILE A 118 12.06 8.06 14.94
N VAL A 119 10.75 7.82 14.80
CA VAL A 119 10.11 7.57 13.50
C VAL A 119 9.47 8.91 13.09
N ASP A 120 10.05 9.74 12.21
CA ASP A 120 11.14 9.39 11.31
C ASP A 120 11.61 10.62 10.48
N ASP A 121 12.38 11.52 11.10
CA ASP A 121 13.03 12.62 10.35
C ASP A 121 13.77 12.05 9.12
N GLU A 122 14.31 10.83 9.22
CA GLU A 122 14.99 10.14 8.13
C GLU A 122 14.03 9.74 6.99
N ILE A 123 12.92 9.04 7.25
CA ILE A 123 11.94 8.72 6.20
C ILE A 123 11.30 9.98 5.60
N GLU A 124 11.01 11.00 6.42
CA GLU A 124 10.53 12.28 5.90
C GLU A 124 11.58 12.95 5.01
N ASN A 125 12.86 12.95 5.43
CA ASN A 125 13.97 13.45 4.62
C ASN A 125 14.13 12.67 3.32
N ILE A 126 14.06 11.33 3.35
CA ILE A 126 14.12 10.49 2.15
C ILE A 126 12.97 10.84 1.20
N MET A 127 11.76 11.02 1.72
CA MET A 127 10.61 11.41 0.91
C MET A 127 10.81 12.80 0.30
N ASN A 128 11.27 13.77 1.08
CA ASN A 128 11.54 15.12 0.61
C ASN A 128 12.65 15.15 -0.46
N GLU A 129 13.77 14.45 -0.23
CA GLU A 129 14.85 14.27 -1.20
C GLU A 129 14.33 13.61 -2.48
N THR A 130 13.42 12.64 -2.34
CA THR A 130 12.80 11.95 -3.48
C THR A 130 11.95 12.91 -4.30
N LEU A 131 11.14 13.73 -3.65
CA LEU A 131 10.29 14.70 -4.33
C LEU A 131 11.08 15.83 -4.99
N ASP A 132 12.20 16.26 -4.39
CA ASP A 132 13.13 17.18 -5.04
C ASP A 132 13.79 16.55 -6.26
N ALA A 133 14.28 15.31 -6.13
CA ALA A 133 14.91 14.61 -7.24
C ALA A 133 13.95 14.33 -8.40
N ILE A 134 12.69 13.96 -8.12
CA ILE A 134 11.64 13.80 -9.13
C ILE A 134 11.35 15.13 -9.83
N LYS A 135 11.26 16.23 -9.09
CA LYS A 135 11.04 17.57 -9.65
C LYS A 135 12.18 18.00 -10.56
N ASP A 136 13.42 17.80 -10.11
CA ASP A 136 14.61 18.22 -10.86
C ASP A 136 14.86 17.35 -12.11
N GLN A 137 14.64 16.03 -12.01
CA GLN A 137 14.95 15.10 -13.10
C GLN A 137 13.80 14.91 -14.09
N LEU A 138 12.56 14.92 -13.61
CA LEU A 138 11.37 14.58 -14.40
C LEU A 138 10.41 15.77 -14.58
N GLY A 139 10.57 16.85 -13.81
CA GLY A 139 9.73 18.05 -13.91
C GLY A 139 8.38 17.93 -13.21
N TYR A 140 8.14 16.89 -12.41
CA TYR A 140 6.90 16.67 -11.69
C TYR A 140 7.01 17.15 -10.23
N ASP A 141 6.07 17.97 -9.77
CA ASP A 141 5.96 18.33 -8.35
C ASP A 141 4.76 17.60 -7.73
N LEU A 142 5.04 16.54 -6.97
CA LEU A 142 4.00 15.65 -6.43
C LEU A 142 3.56 16.05 -5.01
N ARG A 143 4.14 17.09 -4.42
CA ARG A 143 3.89 17.51 -3.02
C ARG A 143 2.44 17.87 -2.74
N GLU A 144 1.78 18.50 -3.70
CA GLU A 144 0.38 18.94 -3.58
C GLU A 144 -0.61 17.86 -4.07
N ASN A 145 -0.12 16.67 -4.47
CA ASN A 145 -0.99 15.59 -4.91
C ASN A 145 -1.46 14.77 -3.69
N GLU A 146 -2.65 15.09 -3.18
CA GLU A 146 -3.22 14.46 -1.98
C GLU A 146 -3.30 12.93 -2.08
N ASN A 147 -3.65 12.38 -3.25
CA ASN A 147 -3.75 10.94 -3.48
C ASN A 147 -2.38 10.23 -3.39
N PHE A 148 -1.36 10.85 -3.97
CA PHE A 148 0.02 10.37 -3.90
C PHE A 148 0.53 10.45 -2.47
N VAL A 149 0.43 11.63 -1.83
CA VAL A 149 0.92 11.85 -0.46
C VAL A 149 0.31 10.81 0.47
N LYS A 150 -1.02 10.69 0.44
CA LYS A 150 -1.73 9.70 1.24
C LYS A 150 -1.30 8.26 0.94
N GLY A 151 -1.21 7.88 -0.34
CA GLY A 151 -0.81 6.54 -0.75
C GLY A 151 0.61 6.21 -0.27
N MET A 152 1.55 7.13 -0.46
CA MET A 152 2.94 6.93 -0.08
C MET A 152 3.12 6.94 1.44
N SER A 153 2.43 7.80 2.18
CA SER A 153 2.46 7.79 3.65
C SER A 153 2.01 6.46 4.23
N LEU A 154 1.00 5.80 3.63
CA LEU A 154 0.51 4.50 4.11
C LEU A 154 1.52 3.37 3.87
N HIS A 155 2.25 3.37 2.75
CA HIS A 155 3.01 2.20 2.31
C HIS A 155 4.52 2.34 2.38
N PHE A 156 5.05 3.57 2.49
CA PHE A 156 6.49 3.79 2.49
C PHE A 156 7.16 3.33 3.78
N TYR A 157 6.62 3.72 4.95
CA TYR A 157 7.15 3.27 6.24
C TYR A 157 7.20 1.73 6.35
N PRO A 158 6.11 0.99 6.05
CA PRO A 158 6.15 -0.47 6.02
C PRO A 158 7.17 -1.04 5.03
N ALA A 159 7.39 -0.40 3.88
CA ALA A 159 8.37 -0.85 2.90
C ALA A 159 9.79 -0.72 3.44
N ILE A 160 10.13 0.41 4.08
CA ILE A 160 11.43 0.61 4.74
C ILE A 160 11.64 -0.44 5.84
N GLU A 161 10.66 -0.66 6.69
CA GLU A 161 10.78 -1.66 7.73
C GLU A 161 11.00 -3.07 7.18
N ARG A 162 10.31 -3.44 6.09
CA ARG A 162 10.55 -4.71 5.37
C ARG A 162 11.97 -4.77 4.80
N LEU A 163 12.48 -3.67 4.23
CA LEU A 163 13.84 -3.57 3.68
C LEU A 163 14.90 -3.77 4.77
N GLU A 164 14.74 -3.10 5.91
CA GLU A 164 15.66 -3.20 7.04
C GLU A 164 15.68 -4.62 7.62
N ASN A 165 14.52 -5.26 7.74
CA ASN A 165 14.38 -6.62 8.23
C ASN A 165 14.67 -7.71 7.19
N ASN A 166 15.02 -7.36 5.95
CA ASN A 166 15.21 -8.28 4.82
C ASN A 166 13.98 -9.19 4.55
N LYS A 167 12.77 -8.65 4.75
CA LYS A 167 11.48 -9.31 4.52
C LYS A 167 10.68 -8.55 3.46
N GLN A 168 11.33 -8.18 2.37
CA GLN A 168 10.68 -7.48 1.25
C GLN A 168 9.62 -8.37 0.60
N LEU A 169 8.69 -7.74 -0.12
CA LEU A 169 7.68 -8.46 -0.90
C LEU A 169 8.34 -9.43 -1.88
N ASP A 170 7.71 -10.59 -2.06
CA ASP A 170 8.07 -11.61 -3.04
C ASP A 170 6.83 -12.01 -3.85
N ASN A 171 7.05 -12.51 -5.07
CA ASN A 171 6.00 -13.01 -5.96
C ASN A 171 4.86 -12.00 -6.25
N ASN A 172 5.18 -10.71 -6.40
CA ASN A 172 4.19 -9.71 -6.77
C ASN A 172 3.71 -9.97 -8.22
N PRO A 173 2.43 -10.33 -8.43
CA PRO A 173 1.91 -10.67 -9.75
C PRO A 173 1.85 -9.46 -10.70
N MET A 174 1.97 -8.24 -10.17
CA MET A 174 1.83 -7.01 -10.94
C MET A 174 3.14 -6.54 -11.61
N VAL A 175 4.29 -7.17 -11.33
CA VAL A 175 5.61 -6.72 -11.82
C VAL A 175 5.61 -6.46 -13.32
N LYS A 176 4.98 -7.35 -14.10
CA LYS A 176 4.92 -7.23 -15.55
C LYS A 176 3.95 -6.13 -16.00
N GLU A 177 2.78 -6.01 -15.37
CA GLU A 177 1.79 -4.97 -15.68
C GLU A 177 2.39 -3.58 -15.44
N ILE A 178 3.07 -3.43 -14.31
CA ILE A 178 3.68 -2.17 -13.86
C ILE A 178 4.82 -1.70 -14.78
N SER A 179 5.51 -2.62 -15.46
CA SER A 179 6.53 -2.23 -16.45
C SER A 179 6.02 -1.34 -17.58
N SER A 180 4.69 -1.27 -17.79
CA SER A 180 4.05 -0.38 -18.76
C SER A 180 3.75 1.03 -18.24
N TYR A 181 3.94 1.28 -16.93
CA TYR A 181 3.70 2.55 -16.25
C TYR A 181 5.01 3.34 -16.18
N GLU A 182 5.46 3.90 -17.31
CA GLU A 182 6.79 4.48 -17.43
C GLU A 182 7.08 5.62 -16.44
N GLU A 183 6.17 6.60 -16.30
CA GLU A 183 6.38 7.75 -15.41
C GLU A 183 6.42 7.34 -13.93
N PRO A 184 5.46 6.59 -13.38
CA PRO A 184 5.54 6.09 -12.01
C PRO A 184 6.78 5.25 -11.75
N LEU A 185 7.19 4.40 -12.69
CA LEU A 185 8.34 3.53 -12.52
C LEU A 185 9.64 4.34 -12.41
N LYS A 186 9.79 5.40 -13.21
CA LYS A 186 10.92 6.34 -13.10
C LYS A 186 10.95 6.99 -11.71
N CYS A 187 9.80 7.43 -11.19
CA CYS A 187 9.70 7.98 -9.83
C CYS A 187 10.09 6.94 -8.76
N ALA A 188 9.63 5.69 -8.88
CA ALA A 188 9.97 4.62 -7.95
C ALA A 188 11.48 4.31 -7.96
N HIS A 189 12.13 4.30 -9.12
CA HIS A 189 13.58 4.15 -9.21
C HIS A 189 14.35 5.29 -8.54
N ILE A 190 13.90 6.54 -8.71
CA ILE A 190 14.51 7.70 -8.01
C ILE A 190 14.41 7.52 -6.49
N LEU A 191 13.24 7.10 -5.98
CA LEU A 191 13.07 6.77 -4.56
C LEU A 191 14.05 5.68 -4.12
N ASN A 192 14.16 4.59 -4.90
CA ASN A 192 15.04 3.47 -4.56
C ASN A 192 16.53 3.86 -4.53
N ASP A 193 16.96 4.76 -5.43
CA ASP A 193 18.32 5.29 -5.44
C ASP A 193 18.63 6.09 -4.17
N ILE A 194 17.67 6.86 -3.67
CA ILE A 194 17.82 7.63 -2.43
C ILE A 194 17.80 6.68 -1.23
N VAL A 195 16.83 5.77 -1.16
CA VAL A 195 16.78 4.72 -0.12
C VAL A 195 18.10 3.93 -0.07
N THR A 196 18.68 3.60 -1.22
CA THR A 196 19.98 2.91 -1.29
C THR A 196 21.11 3.75 -0.70
N LYS A 197 21.09 5.08 -0.83
CA LYS A 197 22.09 5.95 -0.19
C LYS A 197 21.96 5.98 1.33
N HIS A 198 20.73 6.00 1.84
CA HIS A 198 20.45 6.08 3.29
C HIS A 198 20.68 4.74 3.99
N TYR A 199 20.13 3.64 3.45
CA TYR A 199 20.16 2.31 4.10
C TYR A 199 21.26 1.37 3.58
N ASN A 200 21.98 1.73 2.52
CA ASN A 200 22.91 0.82 1.82
C ASN A 200 22.25 -0.52 1.43
N LYS A 201 20.94 -0.47 1.14
CA LYS A 201 20.09 -1.57 0.67
C LYS A 201 19.10 -1.03 -0.35
N SER A 202 18.72 -1.86 -1.30
CA SER A 202 17.76 -1.49 -2.35
C SER A 202 16.51 -2.36 -2.29
N PHE A 203 15.39 -1.78 -2.72
CA PHE A 203 14.18 -2.52 -2.97
C PHE A 203 14.36 -3.52 -4.11
N ASN A 204 13.78 -4.72 -3.96
CA ASN A 204 13.69 -5.73 -5.01
C ASN A 204 12.58 -5.38 -6.02
N ASP A 205 12.52 -6.09 -7.14
CA ASP A 205 11.55 -5.79 -8.21
C ASP A 205 10.10 -5.91 -7.75
N ASN A 206 9.78 -6.80 -6.81
CA ASN A 206 8.43 -7.02 -6.31
C ASN A 206 7.95 -5.85 -5.44
N GLU A 207 8.82 -5.38 -4.55
CA GLU A 207 8.59 -4.24 -3.67
C GLU A 207 8.53 -2.94 -4.48
N LEU A 208 9.49 -2.76 -5.39
CA LEU A 208 9.53 -1.58 -6.26
C LEU A 208 8.29 -1.49 -7.16
N SER A 209 7.80 -2.64 -7.65
CA SER A 209 6.54 -2.71 -8.38
C SER A 209 5.38 -2.24 -7.51
N TYR A 210 5.28 -2.73 -6.27
CA TYR A 210 4.22 -2.31 -5.36
C TYR A 210 4.27 -0.79 -5.06
N ILE A 211 5.46 -0.25 -4.79
CA ILE A 211 5.70 1.19 -4.62
C ILE A 211 5.29 1.98 -5.87
N THR A 212 5.56 1.45 -7.06
CA THR A 212 5.22 2.10 -8.33
C THR A 212 3.71 2.31 -8.49
N LEU A 213 2.87 1.41 -7.96
CA LEU A 213 1.41 1.58 -7.96
C LEU A 213 0.99 2.85 -7.21
N HIS A 214 1.66 3.15 -6.09
CA HIS A 214 1.39 4.34 -5.30
C HIS A 214 1.87 5.62 -5.98
N PHE A 215 2.97 5.59 -6.74
CA PHE A 215 3.29 6.70 -7.64
C PHE A 215 2.26 6.83 -8.76
N GLY A 216 1.69 5.72 -9.23
CA GLY A 216 0.65 5.69 -10.26
C GLY A 216 -0.57 6.56 -9.94
N THR A 217 -0.94 6.70 -8.66
CA THR A 217 -2.06 7.55 -8.23
C THR A 217 -1.84 9.04 -8.52
N ALA A 218 -0.59 9.45 -8.76
CA ALA A 218 -0.24 10.82 -9.13
C ALA A 218 -0.45 11.12 -10.62
N PHE A 219 -0.42 10.08 -11.47
CA PHE A 219 -0.37 10.20 -12.93
C PHE A 219 -1.63 9.67 -13.62
N TYR A 220 -2.29 8.69 -13.01
CA TYR A 220 -3.45 8.04 -13.57
C TYR A 220 -4.61 8.15 -12.60
N ASP A 221 -5.63 8.90 -12.98
CA ASP A 221 -6.92 8.82 -12.33
C ASP A 221 -7.44 7.38 -12.49
N ALA A 222 -7.90 6.78 -11.40
CA ALA A 222 -8.66 5.55 -11.47
C ALA A 222 -9.95 5.86 -12.27
N LYS A 223 -9.96 5.42 -13.52
CA LYS A 223 -11.13 5.49 -14.41
C LYS A 223 -12.19 4.50 -14.00
#